data_AF-A0A2E7MNN7-F1
#
_entry.id   AF-A0A2E7MNN7-F1
#
_cell.length_a   1.000
_cell.length_b   1.000
_cell.length_c   1.000
_cell.angle_alpha   90.00
_cell.angle_beta   90.00
_cell.angle_gamma   90.00
#
_symmetry.space_group_name_H-M   'P 1'
#
loop_
_entity.id
_entity.type
_entity.pdbx_description
1 polymer ?
#
loop_
_entity_poly.entity_id
_entity_poly.type
_entity_poly.pdbx_seq_one_letter_code
_entity_poly.pdbx_strand_id
1 'polypeptide(L)'
;MRVSDGAVSSSASAASTSSSSTTSASADDRSTPEGEVDLGYVGEVEHIDAGPLFELIDHGLLPVVAPIGRGPQGESYNVNADTAAGEIAAALQAEKLVFLTDVMGIMGNPDEEDTLLSTVHVGEVNELIEGGTIGGGMIPKVGACVQSVKAGVRKTHIIDGRIPHSMLLEFFTDEGIGTQIVQ
;
A
#
# COMPACT_ATOMS: atom_id res chain seq x y z
N MET A 1 9.29 2.26 -13.43
CA MET A 1 9.41 2.14 -11.97
C MET A 1 10.84 1.77 -11.60
N ARG A 2 11.51 2.61 -10.80
CA ARG A 2 12.79 2.30 -10.16
C ARG A 2 12.53 1.81 -8.74
N VAL A 3 13.36 0.86 -8.31
CA VAL A 3 13.20 0.19 -7.02
C VAL A 3 14.55 0.02 -6.34
N SER A 4 14.54 0.01 -5.01
CA SER A 4 15.67 -0.42 -4.19
C SER A 4 15.54 -1.90 -3.88
N ASP A 5 16.63 -2.51 -3.38
CA ASP A 5 16.51 -3.73 -2.62
C ASP A 5 15.50 -3.52 -1.48
N GLY A 6 14.59 -4.48 -1.28
CA GLY A 6 13.75 -4.54 -0.09
C GLY A 6 14.59 -4.91 1.13
N ALA A 7 15.42 -3.98 1.61
CA ALA A 7 16.21 -4.13 2.83
C ALA A 7 15.48 -3.49 4.01
N VAL A 8 15.17 -4.29 5.03
CA VAL A 8 14.85 -3.74 6.35
C VAL A 8 16.12 -3.09 6.90
N SER A 9 16.17 -1.76 6.89
CA SER A 9 17.07 -0.89 7.68
C SER A 9 18.42 -1.53 8.08
N SER A 10 19.42 -1.49 7.20
CA SER A 10 20.80 -1.79 7.57
C SER A 10 21.46 -0.59 8.27
N SER A 11 21.64 -0.67 9.59
CA SER A 11 22.58 0.21 10.29
C SER A 11 24.01 -0.31 10.04
N ALA A 12 24.68 0.27 9.04
CA ALA A 12 26.10 0.04 8.84
C ALA A 12 26.91 0.78 9.94
N SER A 13 27.66 0.03 10.74
CA SER A 13 28.78 0.57 11.51
C SER A 13 29.90 -0.46 11.59
N ALA A 14 30.93 -0.26 10.77
CA ALA A 14 32.19 -0.96 10.88
C ALA A 14 33.09 -0.30 11.94
N ALA A 15 33.67 -1.17 12.78
CA ALA A 15 34.98 -1.08 13.44
C ALA A 15 35.22 -0.08 14.62
N SER A 16 35.20 -0.69 15.81
CA SER A 16 36.36 -0.81 16.73
C SER A 16 36.59 0.22 17.87
N THR A 17 36.50 -0.31 19.10
CA THR A 17 37.49 -0.22 20.22
C THR A 17 37.08 0.51 21.51
N SER A 18 37.05 -0.31 22.59
CA SER A 18 37.32 -0.07 24.03
C SER A 18 36.39 0.75 24.95
N SER A 19 35.99 0.02 26.01
CA SER A 19 35.93 0.35 27.45
C SER A 19 34.74 1.12 28.07
N SER A 20 34.04 0.36 28.93
CA SER A 20 33.55 0.66 30.30
C SER A 20 32.26 1.48 30.57
N SER A 21 31.50 0.92 31.52
CA SER A 21 30.49 1.47 32.47
C SER A 21 29.05 1.78 32.02
N THR A 22 28.17 0.84 32.36
CA THR A 22 26.83 0.92 32.99
C THR A 22 26.10 2.28 33.09
N THR A 23 24.88 2.40 32.53
CA THR A 23 23.58 2.48 33.26
C THR A 23 22.32 2.57 32.35
N SER A 24 21.43 1.58 32.54
CA SER A 24 19.96 1.51 32.40
C SER A 24 19.14 2.48 31.52
N ALA A 25 18.37 1.92 30.57
CA ALA A 25 16.91 2.13 30.44
C ALA A 25 16.27 1.02 29.59
N SER A 26 15.09 0.57 30.04
CA SER A 26 14.20 -0.52 29.59
C SER A 26 14.13 -0.82 28.09
N ALA A 27 14.41 -2.08 27.75
CA ALA A 27 14.13 -2.70 26.46
C ALA A 27 12.63 -3.01 26.33
N ASP A 28 11.97 -2.46 25.30
CA ASP A 28 10.73 -3.03 24.78
C ASP A 28 11.14 -4.05 23.71
N ASP A 29 11.20 -5.29 24.16
CA ASP A 29 11.62 -6.47 23.43
C ASP A 29 10.49 -6.96 22.53
N ARG A 30 10.54 -6.57 21.26
CA ARG A 30 9.88 -7.30 20.17
C ARG A 30 10.92 -7.81 19.18
N SER A 31 11.97 -8.44 19.69
CA SER A 31 12.86 -9.25 18.87
C SER A 31 12.15 -10.56 18.49
N THR A 32 11.70 -10.68 17.24
CA THR A 32 11.32 -11.97 16.68
C THR A 32 12.57 -12.83 16.48
N PRO A 33 12.55 -14.14 16.82
CA PRO A 33 13.75 -14.98 16.90
C PRO A 33 14.22 -15.54 15.55
N GLU A 34 14.06 -14.81 14.46
CA GLU A 34 14.50 -15.22 13.12
C GLU A 34 15.17 -14.02 12.44
N GLY A 35 16.37 -14.23 11.89
CA GLY A 35 17.25 -13.18 11.35
C GLY A 35 16.67 -12.44 10.14
N GLU A 36 17.48 -11.56 9.53
CA GLU A 36 17.13 -10.89 8.27
C GLU A 36 16.54 -11.89 7.27
N VAL A 37 15.26 -11.72 6.95
CA VAL A 37 14.57 -12.54 5.96
C VAL A 37 15.03 -12.06 4.60
N ASP A 38 15.86 -12.85 3.94
CA ASP A 38 16.22 -12.63 2.53
C ASP A 38 14.99 -12.92 1.66
N LEU A 39 14.31 -11.86 1.24
CA LEU A 39 13.15 -11.93 0.36
C LEU A 39 13.54 -12.16 -1.11
N GLY A 40 14.83 -12.21 -1.44
CA GLY A 40 15.34 -12.31 -2.81
C GLY A 40 15.00 -11.07 -3.63
N TYR A 41 14.50 -11.26 -4.86
CA TYR A 41 14.16 -10.18 -5.80
C TYR A 41 12.80 -9.52 -5.49
N VAL A 42 12.62 -9.04 -4.26
CA VAL A 42 11.49 -8.19 -3.85
C VAL A 42 11.99 -6.77 -3.61
N GLY A 43 11.38 -5.80 -4.28
CA GLY A 43 11.84 -4.41 -4.28
C GLY A 43 10.81 -3.44 -3.73
N GLU A 44 11.31 -2.33 -3.17
CA GLU A 44 10.51 -1.20 -2.72
C GLU A 44 10.55 -0.07 -3.76
N VAL A 45 9.43 0.62 -3.96
CA VAL A 45 9.34 1.68 -4.97
C VAL A 45 10.13 2.90 -4.51
N GLU A 46 11.19 3.24 -5.24
CA GLU A 46 11.93 4.49 -5.02
C GLU A 46 11.34 5.64 -5.85
N HIS A 47 10.95 5.34 -7.10
CA HIS A 47 10.52 6.36 -8.04
C HIS A 47 9.66 5.81 -9.18
N ILE A 48 8.56 6.52 -9.47
CA ILE A 48 7.74 6.32 -10.66
C ILE A 48 8.01 7.46 -11.65
N ASP A 49 8.53 7.09 -12.82
CA ASP A 49 8.52 7.96 -14.00
C ASP A 49 7.17 7.78 -14.71
N ALA A 50 6.30 8.79 -14.55
CA ALA A 50 4.94 8.79 -15.12
C ALA A 50 4.89 9.30 -16.57
N GLY A 51 5.99 9.83 -17.12
CA GLY A 51 6.01 10.41 -18.47
C GLY A 51 5.44 9.48 -19.55
N PRO A 52 5.91 8.22 -19.65
CA PRO A 52 5.38 7.26 -20.61
C PRO A 52 3.89 6.93 -20.41
N LEU A 53 3.37 7.03 -19.18
CA LEU A 53 1.95 6.79 -18.92
C LEU A 53 1.10 7.95 -19.45
N PHE A 54 1.53 9.19 -19.23
CA PHE A 54 0.85 10.37 -19.77
C PHE A 54 0.82 10.36 -21.30
N GLU A 55 1.93 10.02 -21.96
CA GLU A 55 1.98 9.92 -23.44
C GLU A 55 0.95 8.92 -24.00
N LEU A 56 0.78 7.78 -23.34
CA LEU A 56 -0.22 6.78 -23.74
C LEU A 56 -1.65 7.30 -23.52
N ILE A 57 -1.91 7.91 -22.36
CA ILE A 57 -3.23 8.45 -22.00
C ILE A 57 -3.63 9.58 -22.95
N ASP A 58 -2.71 10.49 -23.29
CA ASP A 58 -2.95 11.62 -24.20
C ASP A 58 -3.28 11.15 -25.63
N HIS A 59 -2.81 9.97 -26.01
CA HIS A 59 -3.17 9.30 -27.26
C HIS A 59 -4.47 8.46 -27.19
N GLY A 60 -5.18 8.51 -26.06
CA GLY A 60 -6.42 7.74 -25.85
C GLY A 60 -6.19 6.24 -25.68
N LEU A 61 -4.98 5.83 -25.30
CA LEU A 61 -4.64 4.43 -25.03
C LEU A 61 -4.83 4.12 -23.53
N LEU A 62 -5.12 2.85 -23.23
CA LEU A 62 -5.24 2.35 -21.86
C LEU A 62 -3.94 1.64 -21.44
N PRO A 63 -3.13 2.23 -20.54
CA PRO A 63 -1.92 1.57 -20.05
C PRO A 63 -2.28 0.37 -19.15
N VAL A 64 -1.61 -0.77 -19.39
CA VAL A 64 -1.67 -1.94 -18.51
C VAL A 64 -0.26 -2.17 -17.96
N VAL A 65 -0.09 -2.02 -16.65
CA VAL A 65 1.22 -2.03 -15.99
C VAL A 65 1.37 -3.29 -15.14
N ALA A 66 2.42 -4.08 -15.37
CA ALA A 66 2.83 -5.16 -14.48
C ALA A 66 3.69 -4.60 -13.33
N PRO A 67 3.54 -5.09 -12.09
CA PRO A 67 4.25 -4.55 -10.92
C PRO A 67 5.70 -5.06 -10.81
N ILE A 68 6.50 -4.77 -11.84
CA ILE A 68 7.92 -5.11 -11.91
C ILE A 68 8.75 -3.83 -11.92
N GLY A 69 9.74 -3.77 -11.04
CA GLY A 69 10.66 -2.65 -10.91
C GLY A 69 12.05 -2.97 -11.46
N ARG A 70 12.77 -1.94 -11.92
CA ARG A 70 14.19 -2.05 -12.28
C ARG A 70 15.05 -1.53 -11.15
N GLY A 71 15.97 -2.35 -10.65
CA GLY A 71 16.90 -1.97 -9.61
C GLY A 71 18.12 -1.20 -10.10
N PRO A 72 19.02 -0.80 -9.18
CA PRO A 72 20.16 0.07 -9.48
C PRO A 72 21.13 -0.50 -10.50
N GLN A 73 21.29 -1.83 -10.58
CA GLN A 73 22.23 -2.48 -11.50
C GLN A 73 21.53 -3.09 -12.73
N GLY A 74 20.22 -2.86 -12.88
CA GLY A 74 19.43 -3.24 -14.05
C GLY A 74 18.65 -4.55 -13.91
N GLU A 75 18.79 -5.24 -12.79
CA GLU A 75 17.98 -6.40 -12.38
C GLU A 75 16.49 -6.05 -12.24
N SER A 76 15.65 -7.08 -12.28
CA SER A 76 14.20 -6.96 -12.12
C SER A 76 13.78 -7.43 -10.74
N TYR A 77 12.98 -6.61 -10.06
CA TYR A 77 12.37 -6.95 -8.78
C TYR A 77 10.86 -7.06 -8.91
N ASN A 78 10.31 -8.01 -8.17
CA ASN A 78 8.88 -8.09 -7.93
C ASN A 78 8.49 -7.01 -6.90
N VAL A 79 7.45 -6.24 -7.20
CA VAL A 79 6.91 -5.23 -6.28
C VAL A 79 5.50 -5.65 -5.90
N ASN A 80 5.10 -5.36 -4.67
CA ASN A 80 3.71 -5.53 -4.28
C ASN A 80 2.78 -4.71 -5.22
N ALA A 81 1.74 -5.34 -5.76
CA ALA A 81 0.85 -4.70 -6.72
C ALA A 81 0.04 -3.54 -6.11
N ASP A 82 -0.33 -3.64 -4.83
CA ASP A 82 -1.05 -2.57 -4.14
C ASP A 82 -0.15 -1.34 -3.97
N THR A 83 1.10 -1.56 -3.53
CA THR A 83 2.11 -0.50 -3.43
C THR A 83 2.40 0.13 -4.79
N ALA A 84 2.66 -0.68 -5.82
CA ALA A 84 2.93 -0.18 -7.17
C ALA A 84 1.76 0.65 -7.71
N ALA A 85 0.52 0.18 -7.53
CA ALA A 85 -0.67 0.93 -7.95
C ALA A 85 -0.83 2.24 -7.18
N GLY A 86 -0.55 2.23 -5.87
CA GLY A 86 -0.58 3.44 -5.04
C GLY A 86 0.43 4.49 -5.48
N GLU A 87 1.68 4.09 -5.68
CA GLU A 87 2.76 4.98 -6.14
C GLU A 87 2.51 5.49 -7.56
N ILE A 88 1.97 4.66 -8.46
CA ILE A 88 1.55 5.10 -9.80
C ILE A 88 0.42 6.13 -9.71
N ALA A 89 -0.60 5.87 -8.88
CA ALA A 89 -1.72 6.80 -8.70
C ALA A 89 -1.25 8.14 -8.11
N ALA A 90 -0.33 8.11 -7.16
CA ALA A 90 0.31 9.30 -6.60
C ALA A 90 1.11 10.06 -7.67
N ALA A 91 1.94 9.37 -8.46
CA ALA A 91 2.72 10.01 -9.52
C ALA A 91 1.85 10.63 -10.62
N LEU A 92 0.69 10.05 -10.90
CA LEU A 92 -0.30 10.57 -11.84
C LEU A 92 -1.21 11.66 -11.24
N GLN A 93 -1.16 11.90 -9.92
CA GLN A 93 -2.12 12.75 -9.20
C GLN A 93 -3.57 12.35 -9.50
N ALA A 94 -3.85 11.04 -9.44
CA ALA A 94 -5.14 10.48 -9.83
C ALA A 94 -6.30 10.98 -8.95
N GLU A 95 -7.48 11.16 -9.55
CA GLU A 95 -8.71 11.43 -8.81
C GLU A 95 -9.12 10.23 -7.94
N LYS A 96 -8.91 9.01 -8.46
CA LYS A 96 -9.29 7.77 -7.77
C LYS A 96 -8.26 6.67 -7.97
N LEU A 97 -7.91 5.98 -6.90
CA LEU A 97 -7.28 4.66 -6.92
C LEU A 97 -8.29 3.62 -6.46
N VAL A 98 -8.44 2.51 -7.18
CA VAL A 98 -9.41 1.46 -6.83
C VAL A 98 -8.74 0.10 -6.75
N PHE A 99 -8.92 -0.58 -5.64
CA PHE A 99 -8.55 -1.97 -5.43
C PHE A 99 -9.77 -2.87 -5.58
N LEU A 100 -9.74 -3.73 -6.59
CA LEU A 100 -10.68 -4.84 -6.74
C LEU A 100 -10.18 -6.01 -5.88
N THR A 101 -10.97 -6.41 -4.91
CA THR A 101 -10.64 -7.48 -3.95
C THR A 101 -11.74 -8.54 -3.89
N ASP A 102 -11.56 -9.58 -3.09
CA ASP A 102 -12.53 -10.66 -2.84
C ASP A 102 -13.38 -10.45 -1.57
N VAL A 103 -13.45 -9.22 -1.08
CA VAL A 103 -14.26 -8.79 0.07
C VAL A 103 -14.99 -7.48 -0.26
N MET A 104 -16.06 -7.16 0.46
CA MET A 104 -16.86 -5.96 0.19
C MET A 104 -16.11 -4.65 0.45
N GLY A 105 -15.24 -4.63 1.46
CA GLY A 105 -14.53 -3.44 1.89
C GLY A 105 -14.01 -3.63 3.31
N ILE A 106 -13.95 -2.55 4.08
CA ILE A 106 -13.66 -2.57 5.50
C ILE A 106 -14.97 -2.75 6.25
N MET A 107 -15.10 -3.85 6.99
CA MET A 107 -16.32 -4.22 7.70
C MET A 107 -16.07 -4.27 9.20
N GLY A 108 -16.97 -3.67 9.99
CA GLY A 108 -16.92 -3.77 11.45
C GLY A 108 -17.03 -5.22 11.95
N ASN A 109 -17.87 -6.02 11.27
CA ASN A 109 -18.03 -7.45 11.49
C ASN A 109 -18.15 -8.17 10.13
N PRO A 110 -17.20 -9.06 9.77
CA PRO A 110 -17.22 -9.75 8.48
C PRO A 110 -18.48 -10.57 8.16
N ASP A 111 -19.24 -10.98 9.18
CA ASP A 111 -20.46 -11.78 9.04
C ASP A 111 -21.74 -10.93 8.83
N GLU A 112 -21.63 -9.60 8.95
CA GLU A 112 -22.76 -8.67 8.95
C GLU A 112 -22.55 -7.56 7.90
N GLU A 113 -23.27 -7.64 6.77
CA GLU A 113 -23.07 -6.73 5.63
C GLU A 113 -23.36 -5.25 5.96
N ASP A 114 -24.27 -4.99 6.89
CA ASP A 114 -24.64 -3.66 7.37
C ASP A 114 -23.55 -2.97 8.20
N THR A 115 -22.46 -3.70 8.51
CA THR A 115 -21.28 -3.14 9.18
C THR A 115 -20.21 -2.63 8.21
N LEU A 116 -20.49 -2.61 6.90
CA LEU A 116 -19.61 -2.00 5.90
C LEU A 116 -19.36 -0.52 6.22
N LEU A 117 -18.10 -0.15 6.37
CA LEU A 117 -17.69 1.24 6.51
C LEU A 117 -17.59 1.85 5.12
N SER A 118 -18.64 2.52 4.64
CA SER A 118 -18.66 3.11 3.29
C SER A 118 -17.61 4.21 3.11
N THR A 119 -17.26 4.93 4.18
CA THR A 119 -16.22 5.97 4.19
C THR A 119 -15.35 5.81 5.43
N VAL A 120 -14.04 5.89 5.23
CA VAL A 120 -13.02 5.89 6.29
C VAL A 120 -12.08 7.06 6.05
N HIS A 121 -11.86 7.88 7.07
CA HIS A 121 -10.84 8.92 7.03
C HIS A 121 -9.47 8.35 7.38
N VAL A 122 -8.41 8.90 6.78
CA VAL A 122 -7.02 8.53 7.07
C VAL A 122 -6.72 8.56 8.57
N GLY A 123 -7.33 9.49 9.32
CA GLY A 123 -7.17 9.59 10.78
C GLY A 123 -7.74 8.40 11.58
N GLU A 124 -8.75 7.71 11.04
CA GLU A 124 -9.45 6.60 11.72
C GLU A 124 -8.75 5.25 11.50
N VAL A 125 -7.88 5.15 10.48
CA VAL A 125 -7.27 3.89 10.05
C VAL A 125 -6.47 3.21 11.16
N ASN A 126 -5.69 3.96 11.94
CA ASN A 126 -4.87 3.37 13.00
C ASN A 126 -5.76 2.76 14.09
N GLU A 127 -6.85 3.43 14.46
CA GLU A 127 -7.80 2.92 15.45
C GLU A 127 -8.50 1.65 14.95
N LEU A 128 -8.85 1.59 13.66
CA LEU A 128 -9.44 0.41 13.04
C LEU A 128 -8.46 -0.77 12.95
N ILE A 129 -7.16 -0.51 12.78
CA ILE A 129 -6.12 -1.55 12.83
C ILE A 129 -5.95 -2.05 14.26
N GLU A 130 -5.81 -1.15 15.23
CA GLU A 130 -5.65 -1.49 16.66
C GLU A 130 -6.88 -2.21 17.23
N GLY A 131 -8.08 -1.84 16.78
CA GLY A 131 -9.33 -2.49 17.12
C GLY A 131 -9.55 -3.84 16.44
N GLY A 132 -8.68 -4.24 15.51
CA GLY A 132 -8.75 -5.53 14.80
C GLY A 132 -9.76 -5.57 13.65
N THR A 133 -10.45 -4.47 13.35
CA THR A 133 -11.34 -4.35 12.18
C THR A 133 -10.55 -4.48 10.88
N ILE A 134 -9.35 -3.90 10.83
CA ILE A 134 -8.42 -4.03 9.70
C ILE A 134 -7.30 -5.00 10.10
N GLY A 135 -7.31 -6.19 9.52
CA GLY A 135 -6.35 -7.26 9.84
C GLY A 135 -5.76 -7.96 8.61
N GLY A 136 -4.74 -8.78 8.86
CA GLY A 136 -4.15 -9.68 7.86
C GLY A 136 -3.70 -8.96 6.58
N GLY A 137 -4.07 -9.52 5.42
CA GLY A 137 -3.73 -8.96 4.11
C GLY A 137 -4.38 -7.61 3.78
N MET A 138 -5.35 -7.16 4.59
CA MET A 138 -5.97 -5.84 4.41
C MET A 138 -5.05 -4.71 4.87
N ILE A 139 -4.16 -4.97 5.84
CA ILE A 139 -3.22 -3.97 6.37
C ILE A 139 -2.34 -3.35 5.26
N PRO A 140 -1.61 -4.12 4.43
CA PRO A 140 -0.81 -3.52 3.36
C PRO A 140 -1.65 -2.79 2.31
N LYS A 141 -2.86 -3.26 2.01
CA LYS A 141 -3.78 -2.64 1.05
C LYS A 141 -4.30 -1.28 1.53
N VAL A 142 -4.71 -1.22 2.80
CA VAL A 142 -5.11 0.02 3.46
C VAL A 142 -3.91 0.95 3.63
N GLY A 143 -2.72 0.40 3.91
CA GLY A 143 -1.46 1.15 3.92
C GLY A 143 -1.22 1.88 2.60
N ALA A 144 -1.31 1.16 1.47
CA ALA A 144 -1.18 1.75 0.14
C ALA A 144 -2.24 2.82 -0.14
N CYS A 145 -3.49 2.59 0.29
CA CYS A 145 -4.56 3.59 0.20
C CYS A 145 -4.19 4.88 0.94
N VAL A 146 -3.82 4.77 2.21
CA VAL A 146 -3.47 5.91 3.07
C VAL A 146 -2.29 6.68 2.50
N GLN A 147 -1.23 6.00 2.06
CA GLN A 147 -0.06 6.66 1.47
C GLN A 147 -0.44 7.40 0.19
N SER A 148 -1.26 6.80 -0.67
CA SER A 148 -1.74 7.42 -1.91
C SER A 148 -2.53 8.70 -1.63
N VAL A 149 -3.47 8.67 -0.68
CA VAL A 149 -4.25 9.87 -0.29
C VAL A 149 -3.33 10.96 0.24
N LYS A 150 -2.40 10.62 1.13
CA LYS A 150 -1.42 11.57 1.68
C LYS A 150 -0.51 12.17 0.59
N ALA A 151 -0.26 11.44 -0.48
CA ALA A 151 0.54 11.87 -1.64
C ALA A 151 -0.25 12.66 -2.70
N GLY A 152 -1.54 12.94 -2.47
CA GLY A 152 -2.36 13.82 -3.31
C GLY A 152 -3.44 13.12 -4.13
N VAL A 153 -3.55 11.78 -4.07
CA VAL A 153 -4.70 11.07 -4.65
C VAL A 153 -5.96 11.49 -3.91
N ARG A 154 -7.02 11.88 -4.64
CA ARG A 154 -8.18 12.51 -4.01
C ARG A 154 -8.97 11.54 -3.14
N LYS A 155 -9.17 10.32 -3.62
CA LYS A 155 -9.83 9.22 -2.91
C LYS A 155 -9.25 7.88 -3.31
N THR A 156 -9.25 6.91 -2.40
CA THR A 156 -9.04 5.50 -2.77
C THR A 156 -10.27 4.68 -2.45
N HIS A 157 -10.45 3.56 -3.13
CA HIS A 157 -11.61 2.68 -2.98
C HIS A 157 -11.15 1.23 -2.85
N ILE A 158 -11.77 0.48 -1.94
CA ILE A 158 -11.63 -0.98 -1.81
C ILE A 158 -13.01 -1.56 -2.05
N ILE A 159 -13.17 -2.34 -3.13
CA ILE A 159 -14.47 -2.87 -3.57
C ILE A 159 -14.40 -4.34 -3.95
N ASP A 160 -15.54 -5.04 -3.86
CA ASP A 160 -15.64 -6.45 -4.26
C ASP A 160 -15.60 -6.60 -5.79
N GLY A 161 -14.51 -7.16 -6.31
CA GLY A 161 -14.31 -7.46 -7.72
C GLY A 161 -15.12 -8.65 -8.23
N ARG A 162 -15.75 -9.43 -7.34
CA ARG A 162 -16.60 -10.59 -7.71
C ARG A 162 -17.99 -10.15 -8.15
N ILE A 163 -18.42 -8.95 -7.76
CA ILE A 163 -19.71 -8.37 -8.15
C ILE A 163 -19.62 -7.89 -9.61
N PRO A 164 -20.48 -8.36 -10.52
CA PRO A 164 -20.52 -7.86 -11.89
C PRO A 164 -20.73 -6.35 -11.94
N HIS A 165 -19.93 -5.66 -12.75
CA HIS A 165 -20.00 -4.20 -12.89
C HIS A 165 -19.68 -3.42 -11.61
N SER A 166 -18.91 -3.99 -10.68
CA SER A 166 -18.51 -3.38 -9.41
C SER A 166 -18.00 -1.94 -9.54
N MET A 167 -17.13 -1.66 -10.51
CA MET A 167 -16.64 -0.30 -10.76
C MET A 167 -17.73 0.69 -11.16
N LEU A 168 -18.72 0.25 -11.95
CA LEU A 168 -19.84 1.11 -12.34
C LEU A 168 -20.75 1.38 -11.15
N LEU A 169 -21.02 0.36 -10.34
CA LEU A 169 -21.80 0.50 -9.12
C LEU A 169 -21.12 1.47 -8.15
N GLU A 170 -19.80 1.35 -7.95
CA GLU A 170 -19.04 2.21 -7.06
C GLU A 170 -19.05 3.69 -7.50
N PHE A 171 -19.00 3.97 -8.81
CA PHE A 171 -18.85 5.34 -9.29
C PHE A 171 -20.16 6.03 -9.69
N PHE A 172 -21.19 5.27 -10.03
CA PHE A 172 -22.44 5.81 -10.58
C PHE A 172 -23.66 5.50 -9.71
N THR A 173 -23.46 5.11 -8.46
CA THR A 173 -24.52 5.01 -7.45
C THR A 173 -24.20 5.89 -6.24
N ASP A 174 -25.23 6.32 -5.53
CA ASP A 174 -25.08 7.24 -4.38
C ASP A 174 -24.46 6.54 -3.16
N GLU A 175 -24.72 5.24 -2.98
CA GLU A 175 -24.27 4.49 -1.81
C GLU A 175 -22.85 3.91 -1.99
N GLY A 176 -22.42 3.63 -3.23
CA GLY A 176 -21.23 2.83 -3.50
C GLY A 176 -21.42 1.37 -3.03
N ILE A 177 -20.46 0.50 -3.33
CA ILE A 177 -20.53 -0.92 -2.97
C ILE A 177 -19.35 -1.40 -2.11
N GLY A 178 -18.47 -0.48 -1.73
CA GLY A 178 -17.36 -0.79 -0.83
C GLY A 178 -16.95 0.39 0.02
N THR A 179 -15.67 0.44 0.37
CA THR A 179 -15.12 1.46 1.27
C THR A 179 -14.28 2.46 0.51
N GLN A 180 -14.61 3.75 0.63
CA GLN A 180 -13.70 4.82 0.21
C GLN A 180 -12.83 5.29 1.37
N ILE A 181 -11.54 5.52 1.11
CA ILE A 181 -10.62 6.17 2.05
C ILE A 181 -10.31 7.57 1.54
N VAL A 182 -10.48 8.54 2.44
CA VAL A 182 -10.30 9.98 2.16
C VAL A 182 -9.47 10.64 3.25
N GLN A 183 -9.02 11.86 3.00
CA GLN A 183 -8.18 12.60 3.95
C GLN A 183 -8.89 12.91 5.27
#